data_AF-A0A0D2VKD3-F1
#
_entry.id   AF-A0A0D2VKD3-F1
#
_cell.length_a   1.000
_cell.length_b   1.000
_cell.length_c   1.000
_cell.angle_alpha   90.00
_cell.angle_beta   90.00
_cell.angle_gamma   90.00
#
_symmetry.space_group_name_H-M   'P 1'
#
loop_
_entity.id
_entity.type
_entity.pdbx_description
1 polymer ?
#
loop_
_entity_poly.entity_id
_entity_poly.type
_entity_poly.pdbx_seq_one_letter_code
_entity_poly.pdbx_strand_id
1 'polypeptide(L)'
;MAIQEHSYYASFGYHVTNFFAPSIRFGTSDDLKSLIDKAHELGILVLMDIVYSHASNNVLDGLNMFDGTDGHYFHTGSRGHHSVWDSRLFNYGSWEVLRYLLSNARWWLEEYKFDGYRFDGVTSMMYIHHGLQ
;
A
#
# COMPACT_ATOMS: atom_id res chain seq x y z
N MET A 1 -7.18 -5.78 -7.61
CA MET A 1 -6.07 -4.79 -7.69
C MET A 1 -6.64 -3.39 -7.50
N ALA A 2 -5.81 -2.39 -7.20
CA ALA A 2 -6.23 -0.99 -7.00
C ALA A 2 -7.31 -0.77 -5.92
N ILE A 3 -7.24 -1.55 -4.83
CA ILE A 3 -8.19 -1.46 -3.71
C ILE A 3 -7.71 -0.47 -2.65
N GLN A 4 -6.42 -0.44 -2.31
CA GLN A 4 -5.88 0.59 -1.41
C GLN A 4 -6.08 1.97 -2.05
N GLU A 5 -6.49 2.96 -1.27
CA GLU A 5 -6.76 4.29 -1.80
C GLU A 5 -5.50 4.92 -2.40
N HIS A 6 -5.69 5.51 -3.58
CA HIS A 6 -4.65 6.08 -4.41
C HIS A 6 -5.21 7.30 -5.15
N SER A 7 -4.53 8.44 -5.06
CA SER A 7 -5.05 9.69 -5.64
C SER A 7 -4.99 9.69 -7.18
N TYR A 8 -3.95 9.11 -7.76
CA TYR A 8 -3.77 9.07 -9.22
C TYR A 8 -4.30 7.77 -9.82
N TYR A 9 -5.48 7.83 -10.46
CA TYR A 9 -6.16 6.66 -11.02
C TYR A 9 -5.32 5.92 -12.09
N ALA A 10 -4.55 6.65 -12.88
CA ALA A 10 -3.67 6.09 -13.91
C ALA A 10 -2.41 5.42 -13.34
N SER A 11 -2.18 5.44 -12.02
CA SER A 11 -1.19 4.58 -11.37
C SER A 11 -1.60 3.11 -11.34
N PHE A 12 -2.84 2.79 -11.74
CA PHE A 12 -3.44 1.45 -11.59
C PHE A 12 -3.39 0.91 -10.15
N GLY A 13 -3.41 1.82 -9.17
CA GLY A 13 -3.41 1.47 -7.75
C GLY A 13 -2.05 1.31 -7.11
N TYR A 14 -0.95 1.51 -7.86
CA TYR A 14 0.39 1.30 -7.34
C TYR A 14 0.95 2.50 -6.58
N HIS A 15 0.41 3.71 -6.78
CA HIS A 15 0.75 4.88 -5.97
C HIS A 15 -0.24 5.07 -4.82
N VAL A 16 -0.14 4.22 -3.81
CA VAL A 16 -1.00 4.25 -2.62
C VAL A 16 -0.75 5.51 -1.79
N THR A 17 -1.83 6.19 -1.42
CA THR A 17 -1.81 7.37 -0.55
C THR A 17 -2.38 7.08 0.84
N ASN A 18 -3.39 6.20 0.94
CA ASN A 18 -3.91 5.72 2.22
C ASN A 18 -4.01 4.20 2.23
N PHE A 19 -3.19 3.57 3.08
CA PHE A 19 -3.03 2.13 3.13
C PHE A 19 -4.20 1.39 3.78
N PHE A 20 -4.97 2.06 4.66
CA PHE A 20 -6.05 1.46 5.45
C PHE A 20 -7.45 1.75 4.89
N ALA A 21 -7.57 2.67 3.94
CA ALA A 21 -8.83 3.00 3.29
C ALA A 21 -8.98 2.28 1.95
N PRO A 22 -10.15 1.69 1.66
CA PRO A 22 -10.48 1.23 0.32
C PRO A 22 -10.72 2.43 -0.59
N SER A 23 -10.45 2.28 -1.89
CA SER A 23 -10.65 3.38 -2.83
C SER A 23 -12.12 3.73 -2.97
N ILE A 24 -12.44 5.01 -2.74
CA ILE A 24 -13.83 5.52 -2.77
C ILE A 24 -14.44 5.50 -4.18
N ARG A 25 -13.63 5.26 -5.22
CA ARG A 25 -14.08 5.25 -6.62
C ARG A 25 -15.15 4.19 -6.90
N PHE A 26 -15.20 3.14 -6.09
CA PHE A 26 -16.06 1.98 -6.32
C PHE A 26 -17.19 1.86 -5.30
N GLY A 27 -17.34 2.86 -4.41
CA GLY A 27 -18.37 2.87 -3.36
C GLY A 27 -17.77 3.07 -1.98
N THR A 28 -18.55 2.66 -0.98
CA THR A 28 -18.21 2.73 0.43
C THR A 28 -17.41 1.51 0.88
N SER A 29 -16.87 1.55 2.10
CA SER A 29 -16.23 0.38 2.71
C SER A 29 -17.18 -0.83 2.82
N ASP A 30 -18.47 -0.59 3.05
CA ASP A 30 -19.47 -1.66 3.17
C ASP A 30 -19.78 -2.30 1.81
N ASP A 31 -19.71 -1.54 0.72
CA ASP A 31 -19.85 -2.08 -0.63
C ASP A 31 -18.72 -3.07 -0.96
N LEU A 32 -17.48 -2.77 -0.53
CA LEU A 32 -16.35 -3.69 -0.68
C LEU A 32 -16.54 -4.95 0.17
N LYS A 33 -16.99 -4.82 1.43
CA LYS A 33 -17.29 -5.98 2.28
C LYS A 33 -18.36 -6.86 1.65
N SER A 34 -19.44 -6.26 1.16
CA SER A 34 -20.52 -6.98 0.48
C SER A 34 -20.03 -7.72 -0.77
N LEU A 35 -19.11 -7.14 -1.54
CA LEU A 35 -18.50 -7.82 -2.69
C LEU A 35 -17.73 -9.07 -2.27
N ILE A 36 -16.92 -8.97 -1.21
CA ILE A 36 -16.10 -10.08 -0.72
C ILE A 36 -16.98 -11.17 -0.12
N ASP A 37 -17.96 -10.80 0.72
CA ASP A 37 -18.95 -11.72 1.27
C ASP A 37 -19.68 -12.47 0.14
N LYS A 38 -20.06 -11.77 -0.93
CA LYS A 38 -20.75 -12.39 -2.05
C LYS A 38 -19.86 -13.35 -2.83
N ALA A 39 -18.56 -13.06 -2.96
CA ALA A 39 -17.60 -13.99 -3.55
C ALA A 39 -17.46 -15.25 -2.68
N HIS A 40 -17.39 -15.09 -1.36
CA HIS A 40 -17.32 -16.21 -0.42
C HIS A 40 -18.57 -17.09 -0.43
N GLU A 41 -19.77 -16.51 -0.53
CA GLU A 41 -21.02 -17.28 -0.73
C GLU A 41 -20.99 -18.18 -1.97
N LEU A 42 -20.22 -17.78 -2.98
CA LEU A 42 -20.02 -18.54 -4.22
C LEU A 42 -18.82 -19.49 -4.16
N GLY A 43 -18.13 -19.59 -3.02
CA GLY A 43 -16.93 -20.41 -2.84
C GLY A 43 -15.70 -19.86 -3.57
N ILE A 44 -15.66 -18.56 -3.86
CA ILE A 44 -14.56 -17.90 -4.56
C ILE A 44 -13.65 -17.22 -3.54
N LEU A 45 -12.36 -17.54 -3.56
CA LEU A 45 -11.35 -16.83 -2.77
C LEU A 45 -11.00 -15.50 -3.42
N VAL A 46 -10.83 -14.47 -2.61
CA VAL A 46 -10.48 -13.12 -3.02
C VAL A 46 -9.09 -12.77 -2.51
N LEU A 47 -8.15 -12.60 -3.44
CA LEU A 47 -6.79 -12.16 -3.12
C LEU A 47 -6.64 -10.67 -3.38
N MET A 48 -5.95 -9.99 -2.47
CA MET A 48 -5.64 -8.58 -2.59
C MET A 48 -4.21 -8.37 -3.10
N ASP A 49 -4.06 -7.42 -4.01
CA ASP A 49 -2.75 -6.93 -4.36
C ASP A 49 -2.34 -5.85 -3.35
N ILE A 50 -1.23 -6.08 -2.64
CA ILE A 50 -0.78 -5.22 -1.55
C ILE A 50 0.56 -4.57 -1.92
N VAL A 51 0.61 -3.25 -1.83
CA VAL A 51 1.74 -2.46 -2.33
C VAL A 51 2.55 -1.97 -1.15
N TYR A 52 3.52 -2.75 -0.70
CA TYR A 52 4.45 -2.35 0.38
C TYR A 52 5.84 -1.97 -0.13
N SER A 53 6.04 -2.00 -1.45
CA SER A 53 7.31 -1.67 -2.09
C SER A 53 7.63 -0.18 -2.04
N HIS A 54 6.62 0.68 -2.07
CA HIS A 54 6.74 2.13 -2.00
C HIS A 54 5.41 2.79 -1.60
N ALA A 55 5.43 4.09 -1.35
CA ALA A 55 4.24 4.92 -1.17
C ALA A 55 4.29 6.14 -2.09
N SER A 56 3.13 6.74 -2.41
CA SER A 56 3.11 7.98 -3.19
C SER A 56 3.91 9.10 -2.53
N ASN A 57 4.46 10.02 -3.34
CA ASN A 57 5.16 11.21 -2.86
C ASN A 57 4.21 12.36 -2.44
N ASN A 58 2.88 12.16 -2.52
CA ASN A 58 1.86 13.10 -2.06
C ASN A 58 2.04 13.50 -0.58
N VAL A 59 2.07 14.80 -0.32
CA VAL A 59 2.19 15.38 1.03
C VAL A 59 0.84 15.75 1.64
N LEU A 60 -0.09 16.31 0.86
CA LEU A 60 -1.35 16.86 1.39
C LEU A 60 -2.36 15.76 1.76
N ASP A 61 -2.37 14.69 0.97
CA ASP A 61 -3.35 13.60 1.02
C ASP A 61 -2.66 12.23 1.06
N GLY A 62 -1.37 12.19 1.42
CA GLY A 62 -0.56 10.97 1.48
C GLY A 62 0.29 10.88 2.74
N LEU A 63 1.08 9.82 2.83
CA LEU A 63 1.92 9.53 3.99
C LEU A 63 3.25 10.33 4.00
N ASN A 64 3.58 11.00 2.90
CA ASN A 64 4.83 11.74 2.77
C ASN A 64 4.85 12.95 3.71
N MET A 65 6.00 13.22 4.34
CA MET A 65 6.19 14.35 5.25
C MET A 65 5.19 14.39 6.44
N PHE A 66 4.73 13.23 6.90
CA PHE A 66 3.67 13.10 7.91
C PHE A 66 3.88 13.93 9.18
N ASP A 67 5.11 14.00 9.68
CA ASP A 67 5.50 14.79 10.87
C ASP A 67 6.30 16.05 10.50
N GLY A 68 6.28 16.45 9.23
CA GLY A 68 7.11 17.53 8.69
C GLY A 68 8.55 17.13 8.36
N THR A 69 8.95 15.87 8.56
CA THR A 69 10.27 15.35 8.20
C THR A 69 10.21 14.37 7.03
N ASP A 70 11.35 14.18 6.35
CA ASP A 70 11.44 13.17 5.29
C ASP A 70 11.69 11.75 5.83
N GLY A 71 11.84 11.56 7.14
CA GLY A 71 12.35 10.33 7.75
C GLY A 71 11.37 9.53 8.62
N HIS A 72 10.11 9.95 8.76
CA HIS A 72 9.17 9.33 9.69
C HIS A 72 8.84 7.87 9.31
N TYR A 73 8.10 7.67 8.21
CA TYR A 73 7.78 6.33 7.69
C TYR A 73 8.80 5.83 6.65
N PHE A 74 9.67 6.71 6.17
CA PHE A 74 10.54 6.48 5.02
C PHE A 74 12.01 6.64 5.41
N HIS A 75 12.92 6.13 4.58
CA HIS A 75 14.31 6.52 4.71
C HIS A 75 14.50 8.01 4.37
N THR A 76 15.53 8.64 4.93
CA THR A 76 15.90 10.03 4.62
C THR A 76 16.78 10.11 3.38
N GLY A 77 16.79 11.28 2.73
CA GLY A 77 17.63 11.55 1.57
C GLY A 77 17.35 10.63 0.37
N SER A 78 18.37 10.40 -0.46
CA SER A 78 18.23 9.64 -1.71
C SER A 78 17.82 8.18 -1.50
N ARG A 79 18.16 7.58 -0.35
CA ARG A 79 17.75 6.21 0.01
C ARG A 79 16.23 6.08 0.19
N GLY A 80 15.57 7.17 0.55
CA GLY A 80 14.12 7.23 0.74
C GLY A 80 13.29 7.41 -0.51
N HIS A 81 13.92 7.36 -1.69
CA HIS A 81 13.29 7.75 -2.94
C HIS A 81 13.57 6.77 -4.06
N HIS A 82 12.51 6.32 -4.74
CA HIS A 82 12.62 5.48 -5.93
C HIS A 82 12.58 6.35 -7.19
N SER A 83 13.75 6.63 -7.77
CA SER A 83 13.90 7.62 -8.85
C SER A 83 13.07 7.34 -10.11
N VAL A 84 12.92 6.08 -10.51
CA VAL A 84 12.14 5.71 -11.71
C VAL A 84 10.63 5.77 -11.47
N TRP A 85 10.20 5.62 -10.22
CA TRP A 85 8.78 5.59 -9.86
C TRP A 85 8.32 6.90 -9.24
N ASP A 86 9.24 7.85 -8.98
CA ASP A 86 8.97 9.10 -8.27
C ASP A 86 8.15 8.88 -6.97
N SER A 87 8.64 7.98 -6.12
CA SER A 87 7.90 7.53 -4.93
C SER A 87 8.79 7.40 -3.69
N ARG A 88 8.19 7.21 -2.52
CA ARG A 88 8.88 7.11 -1.23
C ARG A 88 9.12 5.65 -0.83
N LEU A 89 10.29 5.36 -0.29
CA LEU A 89 10.70 4.02 0.14
C LEU A 89 10.65 3.90 1.67
N PHE A 90 9.88 2.94 2.16
CA PHE A 90 9.68 2.69 3.58
C PHE A 90 10.99 2.38 4.30
N ASN A 91 11.11 2.84 5.54
CA ASN A 91 12.19 2.43 6.42
C ASN A 91 11.81 1.14 7.16
N TYR A 92 11.96 -0.01 6.50
CA TYR A 92 11.61 -1.32 7.09
C TYR A 92 12.43 -1.68 8.34
N GLY A 93 13.51 -0.95 8.64
CA GLY A 93 14.28 -1.10 9.88
C GLY A 93 13.65 -0.39 11.10
N SER A 94 12.64 0.45 10.89
CA SER A 94 11.92 1.14 11.95
C SER A 94 10.81 0.26 12.52
N TRP A 95 10.76 0.15 13.86
CA TRP A 95 9.74 -0.63 14.55
C TRP A 95 8.32 -0.14 14.26
N GLU A 96 8.11 1.18 14.21
CA GLU A 96 6.79 1.75 13.96
C GLU A 96 6.36 1.61 12.49
N VAL A 97 7.31 1.57 11.55
CA VAL A 97 7.03 1.23 10.14
C VAL A 97 6.63 -0.24 10.01
N LEU A 98 7.34 -1.14 10.68
CA LEU A 98 6.96 -2.56 10.73
C LEU A 98 5.57 -2.73 11.35
N ARG A 99 5.30 -2.04 12.47
CA ARG A 99 3.97 -2.06 13.09
C ARG A 99 2.91 -1.57 12.10
N TYR A 100 3.13 -0.44 11.44
CA TYR A 100 2.19 0.12 10.47
C TYR A 100 1.86 -0.87 9.34
N LEU A 101 2.87 -1.44 8.69
CA LEU A 101 2.69 -2.35 7.56
C LEU A 101 2.10 -3.71 7.99
N LEU A 102 2.56 -4.28 9.11
CA LEU A 102 2.02 -5.55 9.61
C LEU A 102 0.58 -5.40 10.12
N SER A 103 0.28 -4.29 10.81
CA SER A 103 -1.10 -3.96 11.20
C SER A 103 -1.98 -3.72 9.99
N ASN A 104 -1.45 -3.14 8.91
CA ASN A 104 -2.18 -2.97 7.67
C ASN A 104 -2.51 -4.32 6.99
N ALA A 105 -1.56 -5.24 6.95
CA ALA A 105 -1.80 -6.58 6.42
C ALA A 105 -2.84 -7.33 7.28
N ARG A 106 -2.83 -7.14 8.61
CA ARG A 106 -3.86 -7.70 9.48
C ARG A 106 -5.23 -7.05 9.26
N TRP A 107 -5.27 -5.73 9.09
CA TRP A 107 -6.48 -4.95 8.88
C TRP A 107 -7.32 -5.47 7.71
N TRP A 108 -6.69 -5.71 6.56
CA TRP A 108 -7.39 -6.22 5.38
C TRP A 108 -7.92 -7.66 5.55
N LEU A 109 -7.23 -8.52 6.30
CA LEU A 109 -7.72 -9.86 6.63
C LEU A 109 -8.90 -9.81 7.63
N GLU A 110 -8.80 -8.97 8.67
CA GLU A 110 -9.78 -8.96 9.75
C GLU A 110 -11.03 -8.15 9.41
N GLU A 111 -10.88 -6.98 8.83
CA GLU A 111 -11.99 -6.04 8.57
C GLU A 111 -12.73 -6.37 7.27
N TYR A 112 -11.99 -6.74 6.22
CA TYR A 112 -12.55 -6.97 4.87
C TYR A 112 -12.57 -8.43 4.46
N LYS A 113 -11.97 -9.35 5.24
CA LYS A 113 -11.98 -10.79 4.98
C LYS A 113 -11.33 -11.20 3.66
N PHE A 114 -10.31 -10.49 3.19
CA PHE A 114 -9.49 -11.01 2.09
C PHE A 114 -8.84 -12.34 2.49
N ASP A 115 -8.63 -13.23 1.51
CA ASP A 115 -8.12 -14.59 1.73
C ASP A 115 -6.59 -14.69 1.63
N GLY A 116 -5.94 -13.59 1.23
CA GLY A 116 -4.49 -13.53 1.11
C GLY A 116 -4.02 -12.39 0.22
N TYR A 117 -2.71 -12.38 -0.05
CA TYR A 117 -2.04 -11.29 -0.72
C TYR A 117 -1.16 -11.72 -1.88
N ARG A 118 -1.13 -10.88 -2.91
CA ARG A 118 0.01 -10.76 -3.82
C ARG A 118 0.81 -9.53 -3.39
N PHE A 119 2.07 -9.70 -3.02
CA PHE A 119 2.96 -8.59 -2.69
C PHE A 119 3.56 -8.01 -3.96
N ASP A 120 3.25 -6.76 -4.27
CA ASP A 120 3.80 -6.06 -5.42
C ASP A 120 5.23 -5.56 -5.15
N GLY A 121 6.07 -5.56 -6.19
CA GLY A 121 7.37 -4.90 -6.16
C GLY A 121 8.43 -5.52 -5.23
N VAL A 122 8.32 -6.81 -4.91
CA VAL A 122 9.26 -7.51 -3.99
C VAL A 122 10.73 -7.36 -4.42
N THR A 123 11.02 -7.38 -5.72
CA THR A 123 12.39 -7.16 -6.24
C THR A 123 12.91 -5.76 -5.86
N SER A 124 12.05 -4.74 -5.93
CA SER A 124 12.42 -3.37 -5.55
C SER A 124 12.72 -3.25 -4.05
N MET A 125 12.03 -4.04 -3.21
CA MET A 125 12.27 -4.09 -1.76
C MET A 125 13.58 -4.81 -1.40
N MET A 126 13.91 -5.89 -2.10
CA MET A 126 15.05 -6.74 -1.76
C MET A 126 16.39 -6.18 -2.19
N TYR A 127 16.43 -5.36 -3.25
CA TYR A 127 17.67 -4.85 -3.83
C TYR A 127 17.73 -3.33 -3.77
N ILE A 128 18.88 -2.80 -3.32
CA ILE A 128 19.13 -1.34 -3.29
C ILE A 128 19.13 -0.73 -4.71
N HIS A 129 19.46 -1.52 -5.73
CA HIS A 129 19.38 -1.10 -7.13
C HIS A 129 17.98 -1.32 -7.75
N HIS A 130 17.01 -1.80 -6.98
CA HIS A 130 15.60 -1.99 -7.34
C HIS A 130 15.33 -2.85 -8.59
N GLY A 131 16.29 -3.70 -9.00
CA GLY A 131 16.21 -4.48 -10.24
C GLY A 131 16.47 -3.69 -11.52
N LEU A 132 16.99 -2.46 -11.44
CA LEU A 132 17.28 -1.58 -12.59
C LEU A 132 18.71 -1.73 -13.13
N GLN A 133 19.24 -2.96 -13.17
CA GLN A 133 20.58 -3.26 -13.71
C GLN A 133 20.52 -3.92 -15.07
#